data_AF-A0A0L7L3C3-F1
#
_entry.id   AF-A0A0L7L3C3-F1
#
_cell.length_a   1.000
_cell.length_b   1.000
_cell.length_c   1.000
_cell.angle_alpha   90.00
_cell.angle_beta   90.00
_cell.angle_gamma   90.00
#
_symmetry.space_group_name_H-M   'P 1'
#
loop_
_entity.id
_entity.type
_entity.pdbx_description
1 polymer ?
#
loop_
_entity_poly.entity_id
_entity_poly.type
_entity_poly.pdbx_seq_one_letter_code
_entity_poly.pdbx_strand_id
1 'polypeptide(L)'
;MSTLPVAVSLMASFMSAITLLGVSAETYYYGMQFIVINISYGIATPIASRLYLPVFFGLQKTSTYEYLELRFGPHIRMLASLTYTLQMVLYNGIVLYAPAIVLEAVTGLDRLISILVVGLVCTFYSTLGGMKAVLFTDLLQSLLMFGAVFSV
;
A
#
# COMPACT_ATOMS: atom_id res chain seq x y z
N MET A 1 20.76 -3.51 -5.57
CA MET A 1 19.96 -4.17 -4.52
C MET A 1 19.58 -5.55 -5.02
N SER A 2 19.57 -6.57 -4.17
CA SER A 2 19.06 -7.90 -4.57
C SER A 2 17.59 -7.77 -4.99
N THR A 3 17.17 -8.52 -6.01
CA THR A 3 15.80 -8.45 -6.57
C THR A 3 14.74 -8.94 -5.59
N LEU A 4 15.11 -9.86 -4.70
CA LEU A 4 14.21 -10.48 -3.73
C LEU A 4 13.66 -9.47 -2.70
N PRO A 5 14.48 -8.69 -1.96
CA PRO A 5 13.98 -7.67 -1.04
C PRO A 5 13.04 -6.65 -1.70
N VAL A 6 13.32 -6.26 -2.94
CA VAL A 6 12.48 -5.31 -3.69
C VAL A 6 11.15 -5.96 -4.07
N ALA A 7 11.17 -7.20 -4.54
CA ALA A 7 9.95 -7.94 -4.87
C ALA A 7 9.06 -8.18 -3.64
N VAL A 8 9.66 -8.58 -2.51
CA VAL A 8 8.92 -8.80 -1.25
C VAL A 8 8.39 -7.48 -0.70
N SER A 9 9.15 -6.39 -0.77
CA SER A 9 8.67 -5.07 -0.38
C SER A 9 7.52 -4.60 -1.27
N LEU A 10 7.62 -4.78 -2.59
CA LEU A 10 6.56 -4.42 -3.52
C LEU A 10 5.28 -5.23 -3.23
N MET A 11 5.42 -6.53 -2.95
CA MET A 11 4.31 -7.39 -2.53
C MET A 11 3.71 -6.94 -1.20
N ALA A 12 4.53 -6.63 -0.20
CA ALA A 12 4.09 -6.15 1.11
C ALA A 12 3.34 -4.81 1.01
N SER A 13 3.81 -3.89 0.16
CA SER A 13 3.12 -2.62 -0.08
C SER A 13 1.75 -2.78 -0.74
N PHE A 14 1.51 -3.86 -1.49
CA PHE A 14 0.17 -4.18 -2.02
C PHE A 14 -0.73 -4.84 -0.96
N MET A 15 -0.15 -5.45 0.08
CA MET A 15 -0.90 -6.08 1.16
C MET A 15 -1.20 -5.06 2.27
N SER A 16 -2.40 -4.49 2.23
CA SER A 16 -2.90 -3.60 3.28
C SER A 16 -3.86 -4.34 4.23
N ALA A 17 -3.96 -3.88 5.48
CA ALA A 17 -5.01 -4.34 6.41
C ALA A 17 -6.42 -4.19 5.82
N ILE A 18 -6.64 -3.16 4.98
CA ILE A 18 -7.88 -2.96 4.24
C ILE A 18 -8.12 -4.11 3.27
N THR A 19 -7.10 -4.57 2.54
CA THR A 19 -7.28 -5.69 1.60
C THR A 19 -7.63 -6.98 2.33
N LEU A 20 -7.03 -7.24 3.49
CA LEU A 20 -7.32 -8.46 4.25
C LEU A 20 -8.75 -8.44 4.82
N LEU A 21 -9.15 -7.37 5.51
CA LEU A 21 -10.49 -7.27 6.09
C LEU A 21 -11.56 -7.04 5.01
N GLY A 22 -11.27 -6.19 4.02
CA GLY A 22 -12.19 -5.81 2.96
C GLY A 22 -12.48 -6.95 1.99
N VAL A 23 -11.46 -7.70 1.54
CA VAL A 23 -11.69 -8.82 0.62
C VAL A 23 -12.43 -9.96 1.32
N SER A 24 -12.14 -10.23 2.60
CA SER A 24 -12.89 -11.21 3.38
C SER A 24 -14.35 -10.80 3.59
N ALA A 25 -14.61 -9.54 3.92
CA ALA A 25 -15.97 -9.02 4.05
C ALA A 25 -16.73 -9.08 2.70
N GLU A 26 -16.09 -8.68 1.61
CA GLU A 26 -16.68 -8.74 0.27
C GLU A 26 -17.01 -10.17 -0.15
N THR A 27 -16.09 -11.11 0.12
CA THR A 27 -16.31 -12.53 -0.17
C THR A 27 -17.43 -13.12 0.68
N TYR A 28 -17.59 -12.65 1.92
CA TYR A 28 -18.67 -13.08 2.81
C TYR A 28 -20.05 -12.58 2.34
N TYR A 29 -20.16 -11.33 1.88
CA TYR A 29 -21.43 -10.75 1.45
C TYR A 29 -21.81 -11.07 -0.01
N TYR A 30 -20.83 -11.05 -0.92
CA TYR A 30 -21.06 -11.12 -2.38
C TYR A 30 -20.48 -12.38 -3.05
N GLY A 31 -19.82 -13.25 -2.27
CA GLY A 31 -19.26 -14.52 -2.75
C GLY A 31 -17.93 -14.38 -3.50
N MET A 32 -17.56 -15.42 -4.26
CA MET A 32 -16.21 -15.56 -4.84
C MET A 32 -15.93 -14.70 -6.07
N GLN A 33 -16.79 -13.73 -6.40
CA GLN A 33 -16.64 -12.89 -7.60
C GLN A 33 -15.33 -12.08 -7.59
N PHE A 34 -14.83 -11.75 -6.41
CA PHE A 34 -13.58 -11.00 -6.23
C PHE A 34 -12.33 -11.75 -6.78
N ILE A 35 -12.39 -13.07 -6.99
CA ILE A 35 -11.28 -13.86 -7.56
C ILE A 35 -10.88 -13.39 -8.97
N VAL A 36 -11.81 -12.81 -9.74
CA VAL A 36 -11.55 -12.30 -11.10
C VAL A 36 -10.46 -11.23 -11.12
N ILE A 37 -10.34 -10.43 -10.05
CA ILE A 37 -9.26 -9.43 -9.90
C ILE A 37 -7.89 -10.12 -9.82
N ASN A 38 -7.77 -11.23 -9.10
CA ASN A 38 -6.50 -11.97 -8.99
C ASN A 38 -6.06 -12.53 -10.35
N ILE A 39 -7.00 -13.05 -11.15
CA ILE A 39 -6.72 -13.52 -12.52
C ILE A 39 -6.22 -12.36 -13.39
N SER A 40 -6.86 -11.20 -13.27
CA SER A 40 -6.48 -9.99 -14.00
C SER A 40 -5.07 -9.51 -13.63
N TYR A 41 -4.68 -9.56 -12.35
CA TYR A 41 -3.31 -9.28 -11.91
C TYR A 41 -2.29 -10.25 -12.51
N GLY A 42 -2.62 -11.54 -12.60
CA GLY A 42 -1.77 -12.56 -13.21
C GLY A 42 -1.44 -12.26 -14.68
N ILE A 43 -2.39 -11.71 -15.43
CA ILE A 43 -2.22 -11.36 -16.84
C ILE A 43 -1.57 -9.97 -17.01
N ALA A 44 -1.98 -8.98 -16.21
CA ALA A 44 -1.50 -7.61 -16.33
C ALA A 44 -0.03 -7.46 -15.95
N THR A 45 0.45 -8.22 -14.94
CA THR A 45 1.83 -8.14 -14.44
C THR A 45 2.90 -8.42 -15.51
N PRO A 46 2.86 -9.54 -16.28
CA PRO A 46 3.85 -9.79 -17.33
C PRO A 46 3.77 -8.80 -18.50
N ILE A 47 2.58 -8.25 -18.79
CA ILE A 47 2.41 -7.21 -19.81
C ILE A 47 3.08 -5.91 -19.33
N ALA A 48 2.83 -5.51 -18.09
CA ALA A 48 3.43 -4.35 -17.47
C ALA A 48 4.96 -4.46 -17.41
N SER A 49 5.48 -5.63 -17.01
CA SER A 49 6.92 -5.86 -16.90
C SER A 49 7.65 -5.84 -18.23
N ARG A 50 7.00 -6.23 -19.34
CA ARG A 50 7.63 -6.25 -20.67
C ARG A 50 7.48 -4.94 -21.43
N LEU A 51 6.34 -4.25 -21.29
CA LEU A 51 6.04 -3.05 -22.08
C LEU A 51 6.41 -1.75 -21.34
N TYR A 52 6.02 -1.64 -20.06
CA TYR A 52 6.13 -0.38 -19.32
C TYR A 52 7.46 -0.28 -18.56
N LEU A 53 7.89 -1.37 -17.91
CA LEU A 53 9.15 -1.40 -17.15
C LEU A 53 10.38 -0.93 -17.96
N PRO A 54 10.64 -1.39 -19.20
CA PRO A 54 11.84 -0.96 -19.93
C PRO A 54 11.82 0.54 -20.26
N VAL A 55 10.64 1.12 -20.49
CA VAL A 55 10.50 2.56 -20.75
C VAL A 55 10.92 3.34 -19.50
N PHE A 56 10.32 3.05 -18.35
CA PHE A 56 10.64 3.77 -17.11
C PHE A 56 12.07 3.52 -16.63
N PHE A 57 12.59 2.31 -16.80
CA PHE A 57 13.97 1.99 -16.43
C PHE A 57 14.97 2.71 -17.34
N GLY A 58 14.69 2.83 -18.65
CA GLY A 58 15.52 3.57 -19.60
C GLY A 58 15.55 5.07 -19.36
N LEU A 59 14.49 5.65 -18.78
CA LEU A 59 14.45 7.08 -18.44
C LEU A 59 15.32 7.44 -17.23
N GLN A 60 15.70 6.48 -16.39
CA GLN A 60 16.50 6.66 -15.15
C GLN A 60 16.07 7.85 -14.28
N LYS A 61 14.77 8.14 -14.27
CA LYS A 61 14.17 9.21 -13.48
C LYS A 61 13.69 8.67 -12.14
N THR A 62 13.81 9.49 -11.10
CA THR A 62 13.48 9.08 -9.73
C THR A 62 11.97 9.05 -9.49
N SER A 63 11.20 9.78 -10.29
CA SER A 63 9.75 9.89 -10.16
C SER A 63 9.04 9.63 -11.48
N THR A 64 7.98 8.82 -11.43
CA THR A 64 7.12 8.52 -12.58
C THR A 64 6.49 9.80 -13.16
N TYR A 65 6.29 10.85 -12.36
CA TYR A 65 5.75 12.12 -12.84
C TYR A 65 6.71 12.91 -13.75
N GLU A 66 8.02 12.62 -13.70
CA GLU A 66 8.99 13.23 -14.61
C GLU A 66 8.80 12.74 -16.05
N TYR A 67 8.29 11.52 -16.22
CA TYR A 67 7.87 11.06 -17.54
C TYR A 67 6.71 11.89 -18.09
N LEU A 68 5.73 12.25 -17.26
CA LEU A 68 4.62 13.10 -17.66
C LEU A 68 5.09 14.51 -18.03
N GLU A 69 6.09 15.03 -17.32
CA GLU A 69 6.71 16.31 -17.68
C GLU A 69 7.40 16.26 -19.05
N LEU A 70 8.17 15.21 -19.31
CA LEU A 70 8.85 15.04 -20.60
C LEU A 70 7.87 14.87 -21.77
N ARG A 71 6.70 14.28 -21.53
CA ARG A 71 5.71 14.01 -22.58
C ARG A 71 4.70 15.14 -22.78
N PHE A 72 4.28 15.81 -21.71
CA PHE A 72 3.16 16.76 -21.72
C PHE A 72 3.46 18.11 -21.07
N GLY A 73 4.66 18.29 -20.53
CA GLY A 73 5.11 19.54 -19.92
C GLY A 73 4.87 19.64 -18.41
N PRO A 74 5.41 20.71 -17.79
CA PRO A 74 5.49 20.87 -16.33
C PRO A 74 4.12 21.06 -15.66
N HIS A 75 3.14 21.62 -16.37
CA HIS A 75 1.78 21.82 -15.84
C HIS A 75 1.09 20.49 -15.52
N ILE A 76 1.24 19.48 -16.38
CA ILE A 76 0.65 18.15 -16.15
C ILE A 76 1.36 17.43 -15.01
N ARG A 77 2.69 17.56 -14.88
CA ARG A 77 3.42 17.02 -13.73
C ARG A 77 2.87 17.57 -12.40
N MET A 78 2.62 18.87 -12.33
CA MET A 78 2.11 19.51 -11.11
C MET A 78 0.68 19.03 -10.80
N LEU A 79 -0.21 18.98 -11.79
CA LEU A 79 -1.57 18.48 -11.60
C LEU A 79 -1.61 17.01 -11.19
N ALA A 80 -0.82 16.15 -11.85
CA ALA A 80 -0.76 14.73 -11.55
C ALA A 80 -0.20 14.45 -10.15
N SER A 81 0.89 15.12 -9.78
CA SER A 81 1.47 14.99 -8.44
C SER A 81 0.52 15.50 -7.35
N LEU A 82 -0.10 16.67 -7.53
CA LEU A 82 -1.06 17.23 -6.58
C LEU A 82 -2.27 16.31 -6.38
N THR A 83 -2.85 15.81 -7.48
CA THR A 83 -4.01 14.90 -7.44
C THR A 83 -3.65 13.60 -6.72
N TYR A 84 -2.46 13.05 -6.99
CA TYR A 84 -2.00 11.85 -6.31
C TYR A 84 -1.71 12.08 -4.82
N THR A 85 -1.07 13.20 -4.46
CA THR A 85 -0.82 13.54 -3.06
C THR A 85 -2.15 13.68 -2.30
N LEU A 86 -3.14 14.36 -2.88
CA LEU A 86 -4.47 14.49 -2.28
C LEU A 86 -5.15 13.11 -2.10
N GLN A 87 -5.12 12.27 -3.14
CA GLN A 87 -5.63 10.90 -3.06
C GLN A 87 -4.94 10.09 -1.96
N MET A 88 -3.61 10.18 -1.87
CA MET A 88 -2.83 9.45 -0.87
C MET A 88 -3.11 9.94 0.55
N VAL A 89 -3.31 11.24 0.78
CA VAL A 89 -3.70 11.76 2.10
C VAL A 89 -5.04 11.18 2.54
N LEU A 90 -6.03 11.17 1.66
CA LEU A 90 -7.35 10.60 1.95
C LEU A 90 -7.27 9.08 2.19
N TYR A 91 -6.52 8.38 1.35
CA TYR A 91 -6.33 6.93 1.46
C TYR A 91 -5.65 6.55 2.78
N ASN A 92 -4.56 7.23 3.16
CA ASN A 92 -3.86 6.96 4.41
C ASN A 92 -4.74 7.20 5.65
N GLY A 93 -5.66 8.17 5.60
CA GLY A 93 -6.66 8.36 6.66
C GLY A 93 -7.56 7.14 6.87
N ILE A 94 -8.04 6.54 5.77
CA ILE A 94 -8.87 5.33 5.81
C ILE A 94 -8.04 4.12 6.27
N VAL A 95 -6.79 4.00 5.81
CA VAL A 95 -5.87 2.92 6.23
C VAL A 95 -5.60 2.97 7.72
N LEU A 96 -5.42 4.17 8.29
CA LEU A 96 -5.19 4.36 9.72
C LEU A 96 -6.42 4.04 10.57
N TYR A 97 -7.61 4.17 9.99
CA TYR A 97 -8.87 3.89 10.69
C TYR A 97 -9.09 2.39 10.97
N ALA A 98 -8.67 1.50 10.06
CA ALA A 98 -8.82 0.06 10.23
C ALA A 98 -8.16 -0.49 11.52
N PRO A 99 -6.85 -0.25 11.79
CA PRO A 99 -6.23 -0.69 13.04
C PRO A 99 -6.78 0.03 14.27
N ALA A 100 -7.27 1.27 14.13
CA ALA A 100 -7.89 2.00 15.24
C ALA A 100 -9.21 1.34 15.71
N ILE A 101 -10.04 0.86 14.79
CA ILE A 101 -11.25 0.08 15.14
C ILE A 101 -10.88 -1.23 15.83
N VAL A 102 -9.86 -1.93 15.33
CA VAL A 102 -9.41 -3.18 15.95
C VAL A 102 -8.89 -2.92 17.37
N LEU A 103 -8.14 -1.84 17.57
CA LEU A 103 -7.64 -1.44 18.89
C LEU A 103 -8.80 -1.09 19.84
N GLU A 104 -9.79 -0.32 19.38
CA GLU A 104 -11.03 -0.02 20.11
C GLU A 104 -11.73 -1.32 20.54
N ALA A 105 -11.89 -2.28 19.64
CA ALA A 105 -12.59 -3.54 19.91
C ALA A 105 -11.87 -4.44 20.94
N VAL A 106 -10.53 -4.43 20.94
CA VAL A 106 -9.73 -5.28 21.84
C VAL A 106 -9.51 -4.63 23.21
N THR A 107 -9.34 -3.32 23.26
CA THR A 107 -8.99 -2.58 24.49
C THR A 107 -10.17 -1.91 25.17
N GLY A 108 -11.28 -1.68 24.47
CA GLY A 108 -12.42 -0.90 24.95
C GLY A 108 -12.15 0.60 25.08
N LEU A 109 -11.02 1.11 24.54
CA LEU A 109 -10.69 2.52 24.52
C LEU A 109 -11.61 3.30 23.58
N ASP A 110 -11.87 4.58 23.89
CA ASP A 110 -12.60 5.47 22.99
C ASP A 110 -11.92 5.56 21.61
N ARG A 111 -12.75 5.61 20.56
CA ARG A 111 -12.30 5.61 19.17
C ARG A 111 -11.31 6.74 18.88
N LEU A 112 -11.53 7.94 19.42
CA LEU A 112 -10.64 9.08 19.16
C LEU A 112 -9.25 8.84 19.76
N ILE A 113 -9.19 8.25 20.96
CA ILE A 113 -7.94 7.92 21.63
C ILE A 113 -7.18 6.85 20.83
N SER A 114 -7.89 5.81 20.36
CA SER A 114 -7.30 4.75 19.53
C SER A 114 -6.69 5.28 18.23
N ILE A 115 -7.40 6.20 17.54
CA ILE A 115 -6.89 6.86 16.33
C ILE A 115 -5.62 7.66 16.63
N LEU A 116 -5.63 8.47 17.70
CA LEU A 116 -4.48 9.29 18.08
C LEU A 116 -3.26 8.45 18.44
N VAL A 117 -3.43 7.37 19.20
CA VAL A 117 -2.34 6.47 19.60
C VAL A 117 -1.71 5.79 18.38
N VAL A 118 -2.54 5.19 17.52
CA VAL A 118 -2.03 4.51 16.30
C VAL A 118 -1.33 5.51 15.38
N GLY A 119 -1.92 6.69 15.18
CA GLY A 119 -1.32 7.72 14.33
C GLY A 119 -0.01 8.29 14.86
N LEU A 120 0.10 8.49 16.17
CA LEU A 120 1.32 8.98 16.80
C LEU A 120 2.44 7.95 16.69
N VAL A 121 2.16 6.68 17.00
CA VAL A 121 3.14 5.58 16.86
C VAL A 121 3.58 5.46 15.40
N CYS A 122 2.64 5.48 14.46
CA CYS A 122 2.91 5.38 13.03
C CYS A 122 3.81 6.51 12.51
N THR A 123 3.48 7.75 12.89
CA THR A 123 4.28 8.93 12.53
C THR A 123 5.68 8.87 13.15
N PHE A 124 5.78 8.44 14.41
CA PHE A 124 7.04 8.41 15.13
C PHE A 124 8.05 7.43 14.52
N TYR A 125 7.65 6.17 14.26
CA TYR A 125 8.60 5.21 13.67
C TYR A 125 8.91 5.53 12.20
N SER A 126 7.94 6.10 11.46
CA SER A 126 8.13 6.48 10.05
C SER A 126 9.13 7.64 9.91
N THR A 127 9.06 8.62 10.81
CA THR A 127 9.96 9.80 10.79
C THR A 127 11.38 9.45 11.23
N LEU A 128 11.55 8.61 12.26
CA LEU A 128 12.86 8.21 12.75
C LEU A 128 13.59 7.24 11.83
N GLY A 129 12.86 6.32 11.21
CA GLY A 129 13.45 5.19 10.51
C GLY A 129 13.61 5.37 8.98
N GLY A 130 12.88 6.31 8.39
CA GLY A 130 12.88 6.56 6.95
C GLY A 130 12.48 5.33 6.11
N MET A 131 12.75 5.35 4.80
CA MET A 131 12.34 4.27 3.87
C MET A 131 12.85 2.89 4.27
N LYS A 132 14.05 2.78 4.86
CA LYS A 132 14.63 1.48 5.24
C LYS A 132 13.91 0.83 6.41
N ALA A 133 13.54 1.61 7.43
CA ALA A 133 12.80 1.08 8.56
C ALA A 133 11.36 0.74 8.20
N VAL A 134 10.72 1.57 7.38
CA VAL A 134 9.37 1.28 6.85
C VAL A 134 9.36 -0.04 6.10
N LEU A 135 10.37 -0.27 5.26
CA LEU A 135 10.53 -1.56 4.58
C LEU A 135 10.63 -2.74 5.56
N PHE A 136 11.37 -2.56 6.65
CA PHE A 136 11.54 -3.61 7.65
C PHE A 136 10.25 -3.88 8.43
N THR A 137 9.50 -2.83 8.80
CA THR A 137 8.21 -2.98 9.46
C THR A 137 7.18 -3.62 8.54
N ASP A 138 7.16 -3.28 7.24
CA ASP A 138 6.27 -3.90 6.26
C ASP A 138 6.57 -5.40 6.07
N LEU A 139 7.85 -5.78 6.07
CA LEU A 139 8.27 -7.19 6.03
C LEU A 139 7.76 -7.96 7.25
N LEU A 140 7.90 -7.40 8.46
CA LEU A 140 7.38 -8.02 9.68
C LEU A 140 5.85 -8.10 9.67
N GLN A 141 5.16 -7.04 9.25
CA GLN A 141 3.71 -7.00 9.17
C GLN A 141 3.18 -8.04 8.19
N SER A 142 3.77 -8.15 6.99
CA SER A 142 3.36 -9.16 6.01
C SER A 142 3.54 -10.59 6.54
N LEU A 143 4.66 -10.90 7.20
CA LEU A 143 4.88 -12.19 7.85
C LEU A 143 3.82 -12.50 8.92
N LEU A 144 3.51 -11.53 9.78
CA LEU A 144 2.47 -11.67 10.81
C LEU A 144 1.09 -11.87 10.18
N MET A 145 0.75 -11.16 9.11
CA MET A 145 -0.51 -11.33 8.38
C MET A 145 -0.63 -12.74 7.79
N PHE A 146 0.43 -13.25 7.14
CA PHE A 146 0.43 -14.63 6.65
C PHE A 146 0.29 -15.64 7.79
N GLY A 147 1.03 -15.45 8.89
CA GLY A 147 0.93 -16.31 10.08
C GLY A 147 -0.48 -16.33 10.67
N ALA A 148 -1.15 -15.18 10.76
CA ALA A 148 -2.52 -15.06 11.25
C ALA A 148 -3.53 -15.83 10.38
N VAL A 149 -3.36 -15.82 9.05
CA VAL A 149 -4.24 -16.57 8.13
C VAL A 149 -4.13 -18.08 8.33
N PHE A 150 -2.93 -18.61 8.62
CA PHE A 150 -2.74 -20.05 8.84
C PHE A 150 -3.04 -20.51 10.28
N SER A 151 -3.08 -19.57 11.24
CA SER A 151 -3.40 -19.86 12.64
C SER A 151 -4.90 -19.97 12.91
N VAL A 152 -5.74 -19.55 11.96
CA VAL A 152 -7.20 -19.72 11.96
C VAL A 152 -7.57 -20.93 11.12
#